data_AF-A0A202C5X3-F1
#
_entry.id   AF-A0A202C5X3-F1
#
_cell.length_a   1.000
_cell.length_b   1.000
_cell.length_c   1.000
_cell.angle_alpha   90.00
_cell.angle_beta   90.00
_cell.angle_gamma   90.00
#
_symmetry.space_group_name_H-M   'P 1'
#
loop_
_entity.id
_entity.type
_entity.pdbx_description
1 polymer ?
#
loop_
_entity_poly.entity_id
_entity_poly.type
_entity_poly.pdbx_seq_one_letter_code
_entity_poly.pdbx_strand_id
1 'polypeptide(L)'
;MKHKTLRIDLLSDWQKHFAFGLGEVILSEKDSDENIITELVLATNAFDLIMNLDNDFLHHSSESTVYRYNYSRVYDMIGWASEKEEQIIDIIEFYDYLINNENQVDIKLFGKEYDEIINICKSVMENENKLYLTADNY
;
A
#
# COMPACT_ATOMS: atom_id res chain seq x y z
N MET A 1 -27.26 -9.59 -0.17
CA MET A 1 -26.21 -10.62 -0.03
C MET A 1 -25.12 -10.04 0.87
N LYS A 2 -24.52 -10.82 1.78
CA LYS A 2 -23.30 -10.37 2.46
C LYS A 2 -22.16 -10.45 1.44
N HIS A 3 -21.57 -9.32 1.07
CA HIS A 3 -20.30 -9.33 0.34
C HIS A 3 -19.27 -10.08 1.20
N LYS A 4 -18.56 -11.04 0.58
CA LYS A 4 -17.49 -11.77 1.25
C LYS A 4 -16.19 -11.05 0.94
N THR A 5 -15.69 -10.29 1.91
CA THR A 5 -14.38 -9.66 1.84
C THR A 5 -13.28 -10.72 1.86
N LEU A 6 -12.31 -10.62 0.96
CA LEU A 6 -11.08 -11.39 0.98
C LEU A 6 -10.03 -10.61 1.78
N ARG A 7 -9.64 -11.12 2.94
CA ARG A 7 -8.55 -10.54 3.73
C ARG A 7 -7.27 -11.35 3.54
N ILE A 8 -6.21 -10.69 3.07
CA ILE A 8 -4.88 -11.24 2.89
C ILE A 8 -3.98 -10.61 3.96
N ASP A 9 -3.60 -11.42 4.94
CA ASP A 9 -2.75 -11.00 6.05
C ASP A 9 -1.29 -11.41 5.77
N LEU A 10 -0.45 -10.42 5.52
CA LEU A 10 0.99 -10.58 5.26
C LEU A 10 1.86 -10.23 6.46
N LEU A 11 1.27 -9.87 7.60
CA LEU A 11 2.07 -9.67 8.81
C LEU A 11 2.71 -11.01 9.21
N SER A 12 4.03 -10.97 9.43
CA SER A 12 4.74 -12.16 9.90
C SER A 12 4.23 -12.63 11.25
N ASP A 13 4.26 -13.94 11.51
CA ASP A 13 3.90 -14.48 12.82
C ASP A 13 4.74 -13.84 13.94
N TRP A 14 6.01 -13.51 13.68
CA TRP A 14 6.86 -12.79 14.64
C TRP A 14 6.33 -11.40 14.99
N GLN A 15 5.87 -10.61 14.02
CA GLN A 15 5.23 -9.31 14.25
C GLN A 15 3.94 -9.42 15.07
N LYS A 16 3.17 -10.49 14.88
CA LYS A 16 1.94 -10.74 15.66
C LYS A 16 2.24 -11.08 17.13
N HIS A 17 3.42 -11.62 17.43
CA HIS A 17 3.80 -12.08 18.78
C HIS A 17 4.66 -11.07 19.56
N PHE A 18 5.38 -10.17 18.89
CA PHE A 18 6.16 -9.12 19.55
C PHE A 18 5.33 -7.84 19.69
N ALA A 19 5.12 -7.40 20.94
CA ALA A 19 4.49 -6.12 21.28
C ALA A 19 5.32 -4.87 20.91
N PHE A 20 6.35 -5.02 20.08
CA PHE A 20 6.97 -3.90 19.39
C PHE A 20 6.19 -3.73 18.11
N GLY A 21 5.27 -2.76 18.11
CA GLY A 21 4.62 -2.36 16.88
C GLY A 21 5.71 -2.13 15.81
N LEU A 22 5.41 -2.55 14.60
CA LEU A 22 6.14 -2.12 13.41
C LEU A 22 5.21 -1.37 12.45
N GLY A 23 4.03 -1.01 12.95
CA GLY A 23 2.95 -0.33 12.24
C GLY A 23 2.25 -1.27 11.27
N GLU A 24 0.95 -1.09 11.13
CA GLU A 24 0.15 -1.73 10.10
C GLU A 24 -0.11 -0.75 8.96
N VAL A 25 -0.06 -1.25 7.74
CA VAL A 25 -0.60 -0.59 6.55
C VAL A 25 -1.69 -1.49 5.99
N ILE A 26 -2.86 -0.92 5.75
CA ILE A 26 -4.00 -1.61 5.17
C ILE A 26 -4.30 -0.98 3.81
N LEU A 27 -4.26 -1.80 2.77
CA LEU A 27 -4.76 -1.46 1.45
C LEU A 27 -6.13 -2.12 1.26
N SER A 28 -7.15 -1.32 0.95
CA SER A 28 -8.53 -1.77 0.82
C SER A 28 -9.07 -1.45 -0.58
N GLU A 29 -9.38 -2.49 -1.35
CA GLU A 29 -10.14 -2.36 -2.58
C GLU A 29 -11.63 -2.26 -2.25
N LYS A 30 -12.29 -1.22 -2.78
CA LYS A 30 -13.73 -1.02 -2.62
C LYS A 30 -14.44 -0.85 -3.95
N ASP A 31 -15.64 -1.39 -4.01
CA ASP A 31 -16.54 -1.23 -5.16
C ASP A 31 -17.24 0.15 -5.16
N SER A 32 -18.09 0.39 -6.15
CA SER A 32 -18.86 1.64 -6.30
C SER A 32 -19.83 1.91 -5.14
N ASP A 33 -20.20 0.89 -4.37
CA ASP A 33 -21.09 0.98 -3.22
C ASP A 33 -20.30 1.08 -1.90
N GLU A 34 -18.98 1.29 -1.98
CA GLU A 34 -18.03 1.34 -0.86
C GLU A 34 -17.96 0.03 -0.05
N ASN A 35 -18.36 -1.11 -0.64
CA ASN A 35 -18.13 -2.41 -0.02
C ASN A 35 -16.67 -2.81 -0.19
N ILE A 36 -16.06 -3.30 0.89
CA ILE A 36 -14.68 -3.80 0.86
C ILE A 36 -14.65 -5.18 0.19
N ILE A 37 -13.95 -5.25 -0.95
CA ILE A 37 -13.78 -6.47 -1.76
C ILE A 37 -12.55 -7.25 -1.28
N THR A 38 -11.42 -6.55 -1.20
CA THR A 38 -10.13 -7.11 -0.80
C THR A 38 -9.49 -6.20 0.25
N GLU A 39 -8.93 -6.79 1.31
CA GLU A 39 -8.04 -6.11 2.24
C GLU A 39 -6.69 -6.79 2.23
N LEU A 40 -5.64 -6.01 1.99
CA LEU A 40 -4.26 -6.43 2.11
C LEU A 40 -3.66 -5.75 3.34
N VAL A 41 -3.18 -6.57 4.27
CA VAL A 41 -2.57 -6.11 5.52
C VAL A 41 -1.07 -6.32 5.45
N LEU A 42 -0.33 -5.23 5.60
CA LEU A 42 1.11 -5.14 5.44
C LEU A 42 1.74 -4.58 6.71
N ALA A 43 3.00 -4.91 6.93
CA ALA A 43 3.80 -4.18 7.90
C ALA A 43 4.27 -2.85 7.30
N THR A 44 4.30 -1.77 8.09
CA THR A 44 4.71 -0.44 7.59
C THR A 44 6.10 -0.46 6.97
N ASN A 45 7.03 -1.26 7.48
CA ASN A 45 8.37 -1.39 6.90
C ASN A 45 8.36 -2.06 5.52
N ALA A 46 7.52 -3.06 5.29
CA ALA A 46 7.39 -3.70 3.98
C ALA A 46 6.78 -2.71 2.97
N PHE A 47 5.75 -1.97 3.39
CA PHE A 47 5.18 -0.90 2.58
C PHE A 47 6.19 0.20 2.30
N ASP A 48 6.99 0.62 3.29
CA ASP A 48 8.06 1.61 3.11
C ASP A 48 9.07 1.16 2.05
N LEU A 49 9.53 -0.09 2.09
CA LEU A 49 10.44 -0.62 1.07
C LEU A 49 9.82 -0.56 -0.34
N ILE A 50 8.53 -0.85 -0.47
CA ILE A 50 7.80 -0.77 -1.74
C ILE A 50 7.70 0.68 -2.22
N MET A 51 7.47 1.64 -1.33
CA MET A 51 7.39 3.05 -1.68
C MET A 51 8.76 3.69 -1.98
N ASN A 52 9.87 3.02 -1.67
CA ASN A 52 11.25 3.46 -1.93
C ASN A 52 11.97 2.60 -2.99
N LEU A 53 11.25 1.88 -3.87
CA LEU A 53 11.90 1.15 -4.97
C LEU A 53 12.69 2.10 -5.88
N ASP A 54 12.15 3.29 -6.12
CA ASP A 54 12.88 4.43 -6.68
C ASP A 54 13.26 5.43 -5.57
N ASN A 55 14.51 5.89 -5.59
CA ASN A 55 15.03 6.89 -4.65
C ASN A 55 14.70 8.33 -5.05
N ASP A 56 14.12 8.55 -6.23
CA ASP A 56 13.85 9.89 -6.78
C ASP A 56 12.36 10.25 -6.85
N PHE A 57 11.66 10.08 -5.72
CA PHE A 57 10.22 10.35 -5.60
C PHE A 57 9.81 11.77 -6.00
N LEU A 58 10.73 12.74 -6.01
CA LEU A 58 10.48 14.13 -6.38
C LEU A 58 10.19 14.33 -7.88
N HIS A 59 10.52 13.34 -8.72
CA HIS A 59 10.17 13.36 -10.15
C HIS A 59 8.73 12.92 -10.43
N HIS A 60 8.04 12.34 -9.43
CA HIS A 60 6.62 12.02 -9.54
C HIS A 60 5.75 13.26 -9.36
N SER A 61 4.51 13.19 -9.86
CA SER A 61 3.49 14.21 -9.60
C SER A 61 3.27 14.39 -8.09
N SER A 62 3.05 15.62 -7.63
CA SER A 62 2.76 15.88 -6.22
C SER A 62 1.51 15.19 -5.69
N GLU A 63 0.62 14.78 -6.60
CA GLU A 63 -0.61 14.03 -6.30
C GLU A 63 -0.38 12.51 -6.24
N SER A 64 0.78 12.01 -6.70
CA SER A 64 1.03 10.57 -6.73
C SER A 64 1.17 9.99 -5.32
N THR A 65 0.78 8.72 -5.21
CA THR A 65 0.93 7.93 -3.98
C THR A 65 2.39 7.89 -3.52
N VAL A 66 3.31 7.68 -4.48
CA VAL A 66 4.76 7.62 -4.23
C VAL A 66 5.30 8.94 -3.71
N TYR A 67 4.93 10.06 -4.33
CA TYR A 67 5.35 11.38 -3.88
C TYR A 67 4.80 11.69 -2.49
N ARG A 68 3.47 11.56 -2.30
CA ARG A 68 2.79 11.95 -1.06
C ARG A 68 3.31 11.16 0.14
N TYR A 69 3.49 9.85 0.00
CA TYR A 69 4.07 9.01 1.04
C TYR A 69 5.49 9.47 1.40
N ASN A 70 6.39 9.51 0.41
CA ASN A 70 7.81 9.81 0.68
C ASN A 70 8.03 11.25 1.14
N TYR A 71 7.26 12.20 0.62
CA TYR A 71 7.28 13.59 1.09
C TYR A 71 6.86 13.65 2.56
N SER A 72 5.78 12.97 2.95
CA SER A 72 5.34 12.92 4.35
C SER A 72 6.42 12.33 5.26
N ARG A 73 7.09 11.25 4.82
CA ARG A 73 8.15 10.60 5.58
C ARG A 73 9.40 11.46 5.72
N VAL A 74 9.87 12.09 4.64
CA VAL A 74 11.13 12.86 4.62
C VAL A 74 11.04 14.14 5.42
N TYR A 75 9.86 14.78 5.44
CA TYR A 75 9.67 16.06 6.11
C TYR A 75 8.93 15.94 7.45
N ASP A 76 8.90 14.74 8.04
CA ASP A 76 8.25 14.43 9.32
C ASP A 76 6.84 15.03 9.45
N MET A 77 6.06 14.98 8.36
CA MET A 77 4.66 15.39 8.41
C MET A 77 3.86 14.36 9.18
N ILE A 78 2.88 14.82 9.97
CA ILE A 78 1.99 13.96 10.75
C ILE A 78 1.34 12.93 9.82
N GLY A 79 1.51 11.65 10.17
CA GLY A 79 1.45 10.48 9.31
C GLY A 79 0.44 10.52 8.17
N TRP A 80 0.94 10.35 6.94
CA TRP A 80 0.08 10.17 5.78
C TRP A 80 -0.78 8.91 5.93
N ALA A 81 -2.08 9.06 5.64
CA ALA A 81 -3.10 8.03 5.82
C ALA A 81 -3.25 7.50 7.28
N SER A 82 -2.72 8.21 8.28
CA SER A 82 -2.73 7.75 9.68
C SER A 82 -3.98 8.12 10.47
N GLU A 83 -4.55 9.29 10.19
CA GLU A 83 -5.72 9.81 10.88
C GLU A 83 -7.02 9.54 10.11
N LYS A 84 -6.88 9.18 8.84
CA LYS A 84 -7.99 8.91 7.92
C LYS A 84 -7.54 7.99 6.81
N GLU A 85 -8.49 7.20 6.34
CA GLU A 85 -8.35 6.45 5.10
C GLU A 85 -8.18 7.43 3.92
N GLU A 86 -7.20 7.17 3.07
CA GLU A 86 -6.85 7.98 1.90
C GLU A 86 -7.04 7.17 0.63
N GLN A 87 -7.72 7.75 -0.36
CA GLN A 87 -7.82 7.12 -1.67
C GLN A 87 -6.49 7.26 -2.43
N ILE A 88 -6.05 6.18 -3.06
CA ILE A 88 -5.01 6.21 -4.09
C ILE A 88 -5.66 6.76 -5.37
N ILE A 89 -5.30 8.00 -5.73
CA ILE A 89 -5.99 8.78 -6.78
C ILE A 89 -5.65 8.25 -8.18
N ASP A 90 -4.39 7.91 -8.43
CA ASP A 90 -3.92 7.40 -9.72
C ASP A 90 -3.37 5.98 -9.55
N ILE A 91 -4.27 5.00 -9.64
CA ILE A 91 -3.92 3.60 -9.51
C ILE A 91 -3.01 3.12 -10.66
N ILE A 92 -3.15 3.73 -11.85
CA ILE A 92 -2.36 3.37 -13.03
C ILE A 92 -0.93 3.84 -12.81
N GLU A 93 -0.72 5.09 -12.39
CA GLU A 93 0.61 5.61 -12.09
C GLU A 93 1.29 4.82 -10.96
N PHE A 94 0.55 4.43 -9.92
CA PHE A 94 1.10 3.60 -8.86
C PHE A 94 1.46 2.19 -9.35
N TYR A 95 0.62 1.57 -10.17
CA TYR A 95 0.92 0.27 -10.78
C TYR A 95 2.14 0.34 -11.71
N ASP A 96 2.22 1.37 -12.55
CA ASP A 96 3.33 1.60 -13.47
C ASP A 96 4.64 1.82 -12.70
N TYR A 97 4.60 2.54 -11.57
CA TYR A 97 5.75 2.66 -10.68
C TYR A 97 6.26 1.30 -10.20
N LEU A 98 5.37 0.40 -9.75
CA LEU A 98 5.76 -0.92 -9.24
C LEU A 98 6.45 -1.75 -10.33
N ILE A 99 5.82 -1.88 -11.50
CA ILE A 99 6.36 -2.71 -12.59
C ILE A 99 7.66 -2.14 -13.18
N ASN A 100 7.80 -0.81 -13.25
CA ASN A 100 8.99 -0.19 -13.81
C ASN A 100 10.21 -0.30 -12.88
N ASN A 101 9.98 -0.60 -11.60
CA ASN A 101 11.03 -0.76 -10.59
C ASN A 101 11.13 -2.20 -10.04
N GLU A 102 10.57 -3.20 -10.73
CA GLU A 102 10.61 -4.62 -10.32
C GLU A 102 12.04 -5.11 -10.05
N ASN A 103 13.02 -4.62 -10.80
CA ASN A 103 14.43 -4.99 -10.64
C ASN A 103 15.07 -4.51 -9.32
N GLN A 104 14.43 -3.60 -8.59
CA GLN A 104 14.86 -3.08 -7.29
C GLN A 104 14.28 -3.89 -6.12
N VAL A 105 13.34 -4.80 -6.39
CA VAL A 105 12.66 -5.59 -5.35
C VAL A 105 13.61 -6.62 -4.75
N ASP A 106 13.77 -6.59 -3.43
CA ASP A 106 14.39 -7.70 -2.70
C ASP A 106 13.34 -8.81 -2.49
N ILE A 107 13.27 -9.71 -3.47
CA ILE A 107 12.31 -10.83 -3.51
C ILE A 107 12.40 -11.70 -2.25
N LYS A 108 13.58 -11.80 -1.62
CA LYS A 108 13.74 -12.60 -0.39
C LYS A 108 13.16 -11.91 0.84
N LEU A 109 13.10 -10.58 0.82
CA LEU A 109 12.70 -9.77 1.96
C LEU A 109 11.21 -9.43 1.93
N PHE A 110 10.68 -9.00 0.79
CA PHE A 110 9.28 -8.53 0.67
C PHE A 110 8.61 -8.89 -0.66
N GLY A 111 9.10 -9.94 -1.35
CA GLY A 111 8.59 -10.33 -2.67
C GLY A 111 7.09 -10.70 -2.66
N LYS A 112 6.61 -11.34 -1.59
CA LYS A 112 5.20 -11.72 -1.47
C LYS A 112 4.30 -10.49 -1.32
N GLU A 113 4.72 -9.52 -0.51
CA GLU A 113 4.05 -8.24 -0.31
C GLU A 113 3.97 -7.47 -1.62
N TYR A 114 5.08 -7.38 -2.35
CA TYR A 114 5.12 -6.77 -3.68
C TYR A 114 4.13 -7.43 -4.65
N ASP A 115 4.12 -8.77 -4.73
CA ASP A 115 3.21 -9.51 -5.61
C ASP A 115 1.74 -9.23 -5.29
N GLU A 116 1.36 -9.20 -4.01
CA GLU A 116 -0.02 -8.94 -3.61
C GLU A 116 -0.45 -7.48 -3.82
N ILE A 117 0.47 -6.51 -3.69
CA ILE A 117 0.18 -5.12 -4.06
C ILE A 117 -0.04 -5.02 -5.58
N ILE A 118 0.75 -5.71 -6.39
CA ILE A 118 0.50 -5.78 -7.84
C ILE A 118 -0.88 -6.38 -8.13
N ASN A 119 -1.25 -7.46 -7.44
CA ASN A 119 -2.52 -8.14 -7.65
C ASN A 119 -3.71 -7.26 -7.28
N ILE A 120 -3.66 -6.55 -6.14
CA ILE A 120 -4.75 -5.66 -5.74
C ILE A 120 -4.85 -4.46 -6.70
N CYS A 121 -3.73 -3.91 -7.18
CA CYS A 121 -3.76 -2.85 -8.21
C CYS A 121 -4.41 -3.33 -9.51
N LYS A 122 -4.06 -4.55 -9.98
CA LYS A 122 -4.69 -5.16 -11.16
C LYS A 122 -6.19 -5.35 -10.97
N SER A 123 -6.60 -5.92 -9.83
CA SER A 123 -8.01 -6.10 -9.49
C SER A 123 -8.77 -4.78 -9.52
N VAL A 124 -8.19 -3.74 -8.92
CA VAL A 124 -8.79 -2.40 -8.89
C VAL A 124 -9.00 -1.85 -10.30
N MET A 125 -7.99 -1.95 -11.17
CA MET A 125 -8.07 -1.48 -12.55
C MET A 125 -9.05 -2.31 -13.39
N GLU A 126 -9.03 -3.64 -13.29
CA GLU A 126 -9.88 -4.55 -14.08
C GLU A 126 -11.36 -4.40 -13.75
N ASN A 127 -11.68 -4.08 -12.49
CA ASN A 127 -13.06 -3.96 -12.01
C ASN A 127 -13.55 -2.51 -11.87
N GLU A 128 -12.73 -1.52 -12.26
CA GLU A 128 -13.02 -0.09 -12.08
C GLU A 128 -13.35 0.28 -10.62
N ASN A 129 -12.73 -0.43 -9.67
CA ASN A 129 -12.85 -0.21 -8.24
C ASN A 129 -11.94 0.95 -7.79
N LYS A 130 -11.96 1.24 -6.49
CA LYS A 130 -11.04 2.20 -5.86
C LYS A 130 -10.13 1.50 -4.86
N LEU A 131 -8.88 1.95 -4.80
CA LEU A 131 -7.93 1.51 -3.78
C LEU A 131 -7.80 2.60 -2.72
N TYR A 132 -7.89 2.18 -1.46
CA TYR A 132 -7.73 3.03 -0.29
C TYR A 132 -6.58 2.54 0.56
N LEU A 133 -5.98 3.46 1.30
CA LEU A 133 -4.86 3.22 2.20
C LEU A 133 -5.23 3.73 3.60
N THR A 134 -4.93 2.93 4.61
CA THR A 134 -4.81 3.37 6.00
C THR A 134 -3.45 2.94 6.52
N ALA A 135 -2.77 3.78 7.28
CA ALA A 135 -1.53 3.46 7.96
C ALA A 135 -1.69 3.69 9.46
N ASP A 136 -0.97 2.97 10.30
CA ASP A 136 -0.87 3.37 11.71
C ASP A 136 0.05 4.59 11.87
N ASN A 137 -0.25 5.44 12.85
CA ASN A 137 0.69 6.47 13.30
C ASN A 137 1.89 5.78 13.96
N TYR A 138 3.08 5.92 13.35
CA TYR A 138 4.35 5.45 13.88
C TYR A 138 5.16 6.59 14.50
#